data_AF-A0A7J2JUF8-F1
#
_entry.id   AF-A0A7J2JUF8-F1
#
_cell.length_a   1.000
_cell.length_b   1.000
_cell.length_c   1.000
_cell.angle_alpha   90.00
_cell.angle_beta   90.00
_cell.angle_gamma   90.00
#
_symmetry.space_group_name_H-M   'P 1'
#
loop_
_entity.id
_entity.type
_entity.pdbx_description
1 polymer ?
#
loop_
_entity_poly.entity_id
_entity_poly.type
_entity_poly.pdbx_seq_one_letter_code
_entity_poly.pdbx_strand_id
1 'polypeptide(L)'
;MGSRLRYAIVRAHGLKTHLVPEETLKSWAFITDDEALFSELAKTEYGPFFAGPEDLRRADKIEEAHARVMARRARQVTSLVTGGVAEFFKAYMAKYDLENVRRIIYSLVRATAMEETALLPIQGFVLDIPVLAKANSVEQLVDLIRVEEIKDQLRRWLAEGGEDLTALDLT
;
A
#
# COMPACT_ATOMS: atom_id res chain seq x y z
N MET A 1 -5.95 25.32 -17.74
CA MET A 1 -5.41 23.96 -17.47
C MET A 1 -4.12 23.73 -18.25
N GLY A 2 -2.97 23.63 -17.58
CA GLY A 2 -1.66 23.48 -18.22
C GLY A 2 -1.52 22.17 -19.02
N SER A 3 -0.65 22.15 -20.03
CA SER A 3 -0.41 21.00 -20.91
C SER A 3 0.00 19.73 -20.17
N ARG A 4 0.80 19.85 -19.10
CA ARG A 4 1.22 18.74 -18.24
C ARG A 4 0.06 18.05 -17.51
N LEU A 5 -0.90 18.82 -16.97
CA LEU A 5 -2.05 18.25 -16.28
C LEU A 5 -2.97 17.50 -17.26
N ARG A 6 -3.18 18.04 -18.46
CA ARG A 6 -3.89 17.31 -19.54
C ARG A 6 -3.20 16.00 -19.88
N TYR A 7 -1.88 16.02 -20.01
CA TYR A 7 -1.10 14.82 -20.27
C TYR A 7 -1.24 13.79 -19.14
N ALA A 8 -1.11 14.22 -17.88
CA ALA A 8 -1.31 13.34 -16.71
C ALA A 8 -2.71 12.70 -16.69
N ILE A 9 -3.76 13.46 -17.00
CA ILE A 9 -5.14 12.95 -17.09
C ILE A 9 -5.25 11.87 -18.19
N VAL A 10 -4.73 12.14 -19.39
CA VAL A 10 -4.76 11.18 -20.49
C VAL A 10 -3.98 9.91 -20.13
N ARG A 11 -2.80 10.04 -19.50
CA ARG A 11 -2.00 8.89 -19.05
C ARG A 11 -2.70 8.10 -17.95
N ALA A 12 -3.32 8.77 -16.98
CA ALA A 12 -4.11 8.12 -15.94
C ALA A 12 -5.33 7.38 -16.52
N HIS A 13 -6.00 7.97 -17.53
CA HIS A 13 -7.08 7.29 -18.23
C HIS A 13 -6.58 6.06 -19.01
N GLY A 14 -5.41 6.17 -19.64
CA GLY A 14 -4.75 5.05 -20.31
C GLY A 14 -4.47 3.87 -19.38
N LEU A 15 -4.16 4.11 -18.10
CA LEU A 15 -3.96 3.01 -17.13
C LEU A 15 -5.20 2.12 -16.95
N LYS A 16 -6.40 2.60 -17.30
CA LYS A 16 -7.62 1.76 -17.29
C LYS A 16 -7.48 0.55 -18.21
N THR A 17 -6.74 0.65 -19.32
CA THR A 17 -6.54 -0.49 -20.25
C THR A 17 -5.63 -1.57 -19.69
N HIS A 18 -4.93 -1.29 -18.58
CA HIS A 18 -4.07 -2.24 -17.88
C HIS A 18 -4.83 -2.98 -16.75
N LEU A 19 -6.10 -2.66 -16.52
CA LEU A 19 -6.96 -3.41 -15.61
C LEU A 19 -7.35 -4.73 -16.27
N VAL A 20 -7.46 -5.78 -15.45
CA VAL A 20 -8.05 -7.04 -15.92
C VAL A 20 -9.50 -6.78 -16.31
N PRO A 21 -9.93 -7.11 -17.53
CA PRO A 21 -11.32 -6.92 -17.94
C PRO A 21 -12.29 -7.70 -17.05
N GLU A 22 -13.47 -7.16 -16.83
CA GLU A 22 -14.49 -7.79 -15.98
C GLU A 22 -14.84 -9.21 -16.46
N GLU A 23 -15.01 -9.40 -17.77
CA GLU A 23 -15.30 -10.72 -18.34
C GLU A 23 -14.16 -11.72 -18.14
N THR A 24 -12.92 -11.24 -18.14
CA THR A 24 -11.74 -12.06 -17.81
C THR A 24 -11.76 -12.46 -16.33
N LEU A 25 -12.05 -11.53 -15.42
CA LEU A 25 -12.19 -11.86 -13.98
C LEU A 25 -13.30 -12.89 -13.74
N LYS A 26 -14.45 -12.73 -14.42
CA LYS A 26 -15.56 -13.70 -14.37
C LYS A 26 -15.13 -15.07 -14.87
N SER A 27 -14.37 -15.15 -15.96
CA SER A 27 -13.86 -16.44 -16.46
C SER A 27 -12.90 -17.10 -15.47
N TRP A 28 -12.07 -16.32 -14.77
CA TRP A 28 -11.12 -16.86 -13.80
C TRP A 28 -11.79 -17.41 -12.55
N ALA A 29 -12.96 -16.91 -12.17
CA ALA A 29 -13.73 -17.44 -11.05
C ALA A 29 -14.15 -18.92 -11.24
N PHE A 30 -14.15 -19.42 -12.48
CA PHE A 30 -14.43 -20.83 -12.79
C PHE A 30 -13.17 -21.70 -12.93
N ILE A 31 -11.97 -21.11 -12.81
CA ILE A 31 -10.73 -21.87 -12.80
C ILE A 31 -10.56 -22.49 -11.40
N THR A 32 -10.53 -23.81 -11.32
CA THR A 32 -10.41 -24.55 -10.06
C THR A 32 -8.99 -25.04 -9.77
N ASP A 33 -8.06 -24.76 -10.67
CA ASP A 33 -6.67 -25.24 -10.65
C ASP A 33 -5.71 -24.05 -10.57
N ASP A 34 -4.82 -24.06 -9.58
CA ASP A 34 -3.92 -22.93 -9.33
C ASP A 34 -2.90 -22.75 -10.44
N GLU A 35 -2.45 -23.83 -11.09
CA GLU A 35 -1.52 -23.77 -12.23
C GLU A 35 -2.16 -23.05 -13.42
N ALA A 36 -3.40 -23.41 -13.75
CA ALA A 36 -4.17 -22.74 -14.79
C ALA A 36 -4.43 -21.26 -14.45
N LEU A 37 -4.79 -20.94 -13.20
CA LEU A 37 -5.02 -19.55 -12.79
C LEU A 37 -3.73 -18.74 -12.81
N PHE A 38 -2.62 -19.33 -12.35
CA PHE A 38 -1.29 -18.72 -12.39
C PHE A 38 -0.86 -18.42 -13.82
N SER A 39 -1.08 -19.34 -14.75
CA SER A 39 -0.79 -19.13 -16.18
C SER A 39 -1.53 -17.93 -16.77
N GLU A 40 -2.80 -17.72 -16.37
CA GLU A 40 -3.54 -16.52 -16.79
C GLU A 40 -3.04 -15.25 -16.12
N LEU A 41 -2.79 -15.28 -14.80
CA LEU A 41 -2.25 -14.14 -14.05
C LEU A 41 -0.84 -13.75 -14.52
N ALA A 42 -0.01 -14.71 -14.91
CA ALA A 42 1.34 -14.51 -15.42
C ALA A 42 1.37 -13.62 -16.67
N LYS A 43 0.28 -13.61 -17.47
CA LYS A 43 0.12 -12.77 -18.67
C LYS A 43 -0.21 -11.30 -18.34
N THR A 44 -0.50 -10.99 -17.08
CA THR A 44 -0.90 -9.66 -16.63
C THR A 44 0.26 -8.87 -16.04
N GLU A 45 0.00 -7.62 -15.65
CA GLU A 45 0.97 -6.82 -14.88
C GLU A 45 1.26 -7.36 -13.47
N TYR A 46 0.42 -8.27 -12.95
CA TYR A 46 0.58 -8.88 -11.62
C TYR A 46 1.53 -10.08 -11.65
N GLY A 47 1.59 -10.78 -12.78
CA GLY A 47 2.38 -12.01 -12.97
C GLY A 47 3.80 -11.98 -12.42
N PRO A 48 4.61 -10.93 -12.70
CA PRO A 48 6.00 -10.85 -12.23
C PRO A 48 6.19 -10.84 -10.70
N PHE A 49 5.13 -10.73 -9.91
CA PHE A 49 5.20 -10.69 -8.45
C PHE A 49 4.84 -12.01 -7.77
N PHE A 50 4.53 -13.06 -8.54
CA PHE A 50 4.32 -14.40 -8.04
C PHE A 50 5.50 -15.29 -8.47
N ALA A 51 6.01 -16.10 -7.54
CA ALA A 51 7.09 -17.05 -7.83
C ALA A 51 6.55 -18.31 -8.51
N GLY A 52 5.34 -18.71 -8.14
CA GLY A 52 4.66 -19.88 -8.67
C GLY A 52 3.19 -19.94 -8.26
N PRO A 53 2.46 -20.96 -8.73
CA PRO A 53 1.05 -21.19 -8.42
C PRO A 53 0.74 -21.29 -6.92
N GLU A 54 1.68 -21.78 -6.12
CA GLU A 54 1.55 -21.91 -4.67
C GLU A 54 1.32 -20.55 -3.97
N ASP A 55 1.84 -19.46 -4.53
CA ASP A 55 1.63 -18.11 -4.00
C ASP A 55 0.17 -17.67 -4.13
N LEU A 56 -0.64 -18.27 -5.01
CA LEU A 56 -2.06 -17.94 -5.15
C LEU A 56 -2.90 -18.39 -3.96
N ARG A 57 -2.37 -19.30 -3.13
CA ARG A 57 -3.02 -19.74 -1.87
C ARG A 57 -2.73 -18.81 -0.69
N ARG A 58 -1.87 -17.81 -0.90
CA ARG A 58 -1.33 -16.93 0.14
C ARG A 58 -1.91 -15.53 0.00
N ALA A 59 -2.79 -15.15 0.94
CA ALA A 59 -3.42 -13.83 0.92
C ALA A 59 -2.40 -12.68 0.98
N ASP A 60 -1.30 -12.86 1.73
CA ASP A 60 -0.19 -11.92 1.81
C ASP A 60 0.50 -11.72 0.47
N LYS A 61 0.66 -12.79 -0.33
CA LYS A 61 1.25 -12.73 -1.67
C LYS A 61 0.34 -12.03 -2.68
N ILE A 62 -0.95 -12.29 -2.60
CA ILE A 62 -1.95 -11.58 -3.42
C ILE A 62 -1.93 -10.07 -3.10
N GLU A 63 -1.92 -9.71 -1.82
CA GLU A 63 -1.83 -8.32 -1.38
C GLU A 63 -0.51 -7.67 -1.83
N GLU A 64 0.61 -8.39 -1.71
CA GLU A 64 1.93 -7.93 -2.14
C GLU A 64 1.95 -7.59 -3.64
N ALA A 65 1.47 -8.51 -4.49
CA ALA A 65 1.40 -8.31 -5.92
C ALA A 65 0.51 -7.12 -6.29
N HIS A 66 -0.66 -6.99 -5.63
CA HIS A 66 -1.55 -5.85 -5.83
C HIS A 66 -0.89 -4.53 -5.45
N ALA A 67 -0.29 -4.45 -4.26
CA ALA A 67 0.34 -3.26 -3.73
C ALA A 67 1.52 -2.80 -4.60
N ARG A 68 2.34 -3.73 -5.12
CA ARG A 68 3.46 -3.40 -6.04
C ARG A 68 2.97 -2.80 -7.35
N VAL A 69 1.94 -3.39 -7.98
CA VAL A 69 1.34 -2.86 -9.20
C VAL A 69 0.74 -1.47 -8.94
N MET A 70 0.00 -1.31 -7.84
CA MET A 70 -0.62 -0.03 -7.48
C MET A 70 0.43 1.06 -7.22
N ALA A 71 1.47 0.76 -6.46
CA ALA A 71 2.56 1.70 -6.19
C ALA A 71 3.26 2.16 -7.47
N ARG A 72 3.54 1.22 -8.38
CA ARG A 72 4.14 1.54 -9.69
C ARG A 72 3.26 2.51 -10.48
N ARG A 73 1.97 2.20 -10.61
CA ARG A 73 0.99 3.03 -11.34
C ARG A 73 0.83 4.41 -10.70
N ALA A 74 0.68 4.46 -9.38
CA ALA A 74 0.55 5.71 -8.64
C ALA A 74 1.76 6.63 -8.86
N ARG A 75 2.98 6.10 -8.74
CA ARG A 75 4.21 6.87 -8.95
C ARG A 75 4.35 7.40 -10.36
N GLN A 76 3.94 6.61 -11.36
CA GLN A 76 3.92 7.07 -12.75
C GLN A 76 2.96 8.25 -12.95
N VAL A 77 1.80 8.26 -12.29
CA VAL A 77 0.87 9.40 -12.39
C VAL A 77 1.40 10.60 -11.59
N THR A 78 1.85 10.38 -10.35
CA THR A 78 2.34 11.43 -9.47
C THR A 78 3.58 12.12 -10.02
N SER A 79 4.44 11.43 -10.77
CA SER A 79 5.63 12.04 -11.40
C SER A 79 5.30 12.99 -12.57
N LEU A 80 4.07 12.94 -13.10
CA LEU A 80 3.62 13.79 -14.20
C LEU A 80 2.94 15.09 -13.73
N VAL A 81 2.62 15.19 -12.44
CA VAL A 81 1.96 16.34 -11.83
C VAL A 81 2.92 17.08 -10.90
N THR A 82 2.68 18.38 -10.68
CA THR A 82 3.53 19.24 -9.86
C THR A 82 2.67 20.20 -9.02
N GLY A 83 3.26 20.80 -7.98
CA GLY A 83 2.57 21.74 -7.08
C GLY A 83 1.40 21.09 -6.34
N GLY A 84 0.34 21.86 -6.09
CA GLY A 84 -0.81 21.41 -5.29
C GLY A 84 -1.49 20.12 -5.78
N VAL A 85 -1.44 19.82 -7.09
CA VAL A 85 -1.98 18.54 -7.60
C VAL A 85 -1.13 17.36 -7.15
N ALA A 86 0.21 17.50 -7.17
CA ALA A 86 1.10 16.45 -6.68
C ALA A 86 0.95 16.25 -5.17
N GLU A 87 0.79 17.34 -4.41
CA GLU A 87 0.53 17.31 -2.97
C GLU A 87 -0.78 16.59 -2.66
N PHE A 88 -1.84 16.90 -3.40
CA PHE A 88 -3.12 16.19 -3.30
C PHE A 88 -2.97 14.68 -3.56
N PHE A 89 -2.26 14.26 -4.61
CA PHE A 89 -2.05 12.84 -4.87
C PHE A 89 -1.24 12.15 -3.77
N LYS A 90 -0.20 12.81 -3.24
CA LYS A 90 0.57 12.26 -2.12
C LYS A 90 -0.29 12.09 -0.87
N ALA A 91 -1.08 13.11 -0.52
CA ALA A 91 -2.01 13.06 0.60
C ALA A 91 -3.06 11.95 0.42
N TYR A 92 -3.67 11.84 -0.76
CA TYR A 92 -4.63 10.78 -1.07
C TYR A 92 -4.03 9.37 -0.94
N MET A 93 -2.76 9.22 -1.31
CA MET A 93 -2.04 7.95 -1.22
C MET A 93 -1.46 7.68 0.18
N ALA A 94 -1.48 8.65 1.10
CA ALA A 94 -0.99 8.48 2.46
C ALA A 94 -1.72 7.39 3.25
N LYS A 95 -2.93 6.97 2.83
CA LYS A 95 -3.62 5.80 3.39
C LYS A 95 -2.78 4.53 3.44
N TYR A 96 -1.86 4.35 2.49
CA TYR A 96 -0.93 3.21 2.48
C TYR A 96 0.22 3.39 3.48
N ASP A 97 0.64 4.63 3.71
CA ASP A 97 1.60 4.97 4.74
C ASP A 97 1.01 4.68 6.13
N LEU A 98 -0.24 5.11 6.35
CA LEU A 98 -0.98 4.88 7.59
C LEU A 98 -1.21 3.39 7.85
N GLU A 99 -1.56 2.62 6.83
CA GLU A 99 -1.68 1.16 6.95
C GLU A 99 -0.35 0.51 7.37
N ASN A 100 0.78 0.95 6.79
CA ASN A 100 2.09 0.48 7.23
C ASN A 100 2.41 0.92 8.67
N VAL A 101 2.03 2.12 9.10
CA VAL A 101 2.16 2.55 10.49
C VAL A 101 1.34 1.64 11.42
N ARG A 102 0.09 1.30 11.07
CA ARG A 102 -0.73 0.35 11.85
C ARG A 102 -0.06 -1.02 11.96
N ARG A 103 0.49 -1.54 10.86
CA ARG A 103 1.24 -2.81 10.84
C ARG A 103 2.48 -2.77 11.74
N ILE A 104 3.24 -1.67 11.71
CA ILE A 104 4.38 -1.49 12.62
C ILE A 104 3.91 -1.48 14.07
N ILE A 105 2.88 -0.71 14.41
CA ILE A 105 2.32 -0.67 15.78
C ILE A 105 1.84 -2.05 16.22
N TYR A 106 1.14 -2.78 15.36
CA TYR A 106 0.69 -4.15 15.65
C TYR A 106 1.88 -5.07 16.00
N SER A 107 2.96 -5.00 15.22
CA SER A 107 4.16 -5.80 15.46
C SER A 107 4.82 -5.47 16.80
N LEU A 108 4.89 -4.18 17.14
CA LEU A 108 5.47 -3.66 18.39
C LEU A 108 4.63 -4.06 19.61
N VAL A 109 3.31 -3.90 19.55
CA VAL A 109 2.40 -4.21 20.67
C VAL A 109 2.34 -5.71 20.94
N ARG A 110 2.33 -6.54 19.89
CA ARG A 110 2.25 -8.01 20.04
C ARG A 110 3.60 -8.69 20.26
N ALA A 111 4.70 -7.94 20.28
CA ALA A 111 6.07 -8.47 20.27
C ALA A 111 6.27 -9.57 19.21
N THR A 112 5.57 -9.45 18.09
CA THR A 112 5.71 -10.37 16.95
C THR A 112 6.85 -9.87 16.09
N ALA A 113 7.66 -10.80 15.55
CA ALA A 113 8.72 -10.40 14.63
C ALA A 113 8.09 -9.67 13.44
N MET A 114 8.71 -8.58 12.98
CA MET A 114 8.20 -7.82 11.83
C MET A 114 8.14 -8.66 10.55
N GLU A 115 8.87 -9.78 10.50
CA GLU A 115 8.73 -10.80 9.45
C GLU A 115 7.32 -11.42 9.38
N GLU A 116 6.60 -11.52 10.51
CA GLU A 116 5.20 -11.97 10.55
C GLU A 116 4.21 -10.87 10.15
N THR A 117 4.59 -9.59 10.32
CA THR A 117 3.75 -8.44 9.95
C THR A 117 4.30 -7.78 8.68
N ALA A 118 4.07 -8.42 7.53
CA ALA A 118 4.56 -7.92 6.24
C ALA A 118 4.02 -6.52 5.94
N LEU A 119 4.92 -5.54 5.85
CA LEU A 119 4.59 -4.20 5.38
C LEU A 119 4.14 -4.25 3.93
N LEU A 120 3.19 -3.38 3.57
CA LEU A 120 2.85 -3.15 2.18
C LEU A 120 4.12 -2.70 1.43
N PRO A 121 4.44 -3.31 0.27
CA PRO A 121 5.65 -3.05 -0.52
C PRO A 121 5.56 -1.73 -1.31
N ILE A 122 5.18 -0.66 -0.62
CA ILE A 122 4.97 0.68 -1.13
C ILE A 122 5.92 1.60 -0.37
N GLN A 123 6.93 2.14 -1.04
CA GLN A 123 7.75 3.17 -0.39
C GLN A 123 6.87 4.42 -0.25
N GLY A 124 6.78 4.95 0.97
CA GLY A 124 5.73 5.86 1.37
C GLY A 124 5.65 7.15 0.56
N PHE A 125 4.49 7.81 0.65
CA PHE A 125 4.17 9.02 -0.12
C PHE A 125 4.42 10.30 0.66
N VAL A 126 4.13 10.25 1.96
CA VAL A 126 4.29 11.34 2.94
C VAL A 126 5.25 10.90 4.06
N LEU A 127 5.19 9.63 4.48
CA LEU A 127 6.02 9.08 5.55
C LEU A 127 7.21 8.26 5.02
N ASP A 128 8.31 8.27 5.77
CA ASP A 128 9.49 7.45 5.50
C ASP A 128 9.36 6.07 6.17
N ILE A 129 8.58 5.18 5.54
CA ILE A 129 8.30 3.84 6.07
C ILE A 129 9.57 3.03 6.42
N PRO A 130 10.65 3.02 5.59
CA PRO A 130 11.90 2.36 5.96
C PRO A 130 12.56 2.88 7.25
N VAL A 131 12.38 4.15 7.59
CA VAL A 131 12.85 4.71 8.87
C VAL A 131 11.92 4.30 10.00
N LEU A 132 10.60 4.40 9.81
CA LEU A 132 9.60 4.04 10.82
C LEU A 132 9.67 2.57 11.22
N ALA A 133 9.93 1.68 10.25
CA ALA A 133 10.08 0.23 10.47
C ALA A 133 11.26 -0.14 11.40
N LYS A 134 12.15 0.79 11.71
CA LYS A 134 13.28 0.58 12.64
C LYS A 134 12.95 0.94 14.09
N ALA A 135 11.73 1.40 14.36
CA ALA A 135 11.29 1.65 15.73
C ALA A 135 11.25 0.35 16.52
N ASN A 136 11.69 0.40 17.78
CA ASN A 136 11.66 -0.71 18.73
C ASN A 136 10.56 -0.55 19.80
N SER A 137 9.88 0.60 19.82
CA SER A 137 8.72 0.87 20.67
C SER A 137 7.78 1.84 19.96
N VAL A 138 6.54 1.93 20.43
CA VAL A 138 5.57 2.85 19.82
C VAL A 138 5.92 4.30 20.12
N GLU A 139 6.52 4.60 21.27
CA GLU A 139 7.05 5.93 21.61
C GLU A 139 8.16 6.34 20.63
N GLN A 140 9.09 5.43 20.33
CA GLN A 140 10.12 5.69 19.33
C GLN A 140 9.52 5.92 17.94
N LEU A 141 8.49 5.14 17.57
CA LEU A 141 7.78 5.32 16.31
C LEU A 141 7.17 6.72 16.20
N VAL A 142 6.51 7.19 17.27
CA VAL A 142 5.92 8.55 17.35
C VAL A 142 7.00 9.63 17.18
N ASP A 143 8.18 9.45 17.77
CA ASP A 143 9.27 10.40 17.65
C ASP A 143 9.87 10.47 16.23
N LEU A 144 9.81 9.38 15.47
CA LEU A 144 10.26 9.34 14.08
C LEU A 144 9.26 9.95 13.09
N ILE A 145 7.98 10.07 13.45
CA ILE A 145 6.95 10.66 12.61
C ILE A 145 7.11 12.18 12.59
N ARG A 146 7.17 12.74 11.37
CA ARG A 146 7.35 14.17 11.10
C ARG A 146 6.05 14.91 10.77
N VAL A 147 4.96 14.18 10.59
CA VAL A 147 3.64 14.75 10.34
C VAL A 147 2.95 14.93 11.68
N GLU A 148 2.81 16.19 12.12
CA GLU A 148 2.35 16.51 13.48
C GLU A 148 0.92 16.01 13.73
N GLU A 149 0.05 16.01 12.73
CA GLU A 149 -1.32 15.51 12.86
C GLU A 149 -1.36 14.02 13.23
N ILE A 150 -0.57 13.20 12.52
CA ILE A 150 -0.44 11.75 12.79
C ILE A 150 0.22 11.53 14.15
N LYS A 151 1.24 12.32 14.45
CA LYS A 151 1.96 12.26 15.73
C LYS A 151 1.05 12.54 16.91
N ASP A 152 0.19 13.56 16.80
CA ASP A 152 -0.76 13.94 17.83
C ASP A 152 -1.86 12.89 18.02
N GLN A 153 -2.38 12.30 16.94
CA GLN A 153 -3.32 11.17 17.01
C GLN A 153 -2.70 9.99 17.78
N LEU A 154 -1.46 9.61 17.46
CA LEU A 154 -0.76 8.51 18.13
C LEU A 154 -0.46 8.81 19.60
N ARG A 155 -0.08 10.06 19.93
CA ARG A 155 0.14 10.47 21.32
C ARG A 155 -1.13 10.39 22.15
N ARG A 156 -2.28 10.79 21.60
CA ARG A 156 -3.58 10.65 22.28
C ARG A 156 -3.91 9.19 22.51
N TRP A 157 -3.78 8.36 21.50
CA TRP A 157 -4.02 6.92 21.59
C TRP A 157 -3.11 6.24 22.64
N LEU A 158 -1.83 6.60 22.71
CA LEU A 158 -0.91 6.13 23.76
C LEU A 158 -1.35 6.59 25.16
N ALA A 159 -1.76 7.86 25.30
CA ALA A 159 -2.23 8.39 26.58
C ALA A 159 -3.52 7.73 27.08
N GLU A 160 -4.34 7.18 26.18
CA GLU A 160 -5.57 6.44 26.48
C GLU A 160 -5.33 4.95 26.80
N GLY A 161 -4.07 4.50 26.79
CA GLY A 161 -3.68 3.15 27.20
C GLY A 161 -2.93 2.36 26.13
N GLY A 162 -2.98 2.75 24.85
CA GLY A 162 -2.09 2.20 23.80
C GLY A 162 -2.23 0.70 23.51
N GLU A 163 -3.31 0.05 23.96
CA GLU A 163 -3.53 -1.40 23.81
C GLU A 163 -4.64 -1.72 22.80
N ASP A 164 -5.68 -0.88 22.72
CA ASP A 164 -6.80 -1.10 21.81
C ASP A 164 -6.48 -0.59 20.40
N LEU A 165 -6.04 -1.51 19.54
CA LEU A 165 -5.76 -1.25 18.13
C LEU A 165 -7.01 -0.92 17.31
N THR A 166 -8.21 -1.25 17.80
CA THR A 166 -9.46 -0.90 17.10
C THR A 166 -9.84 0.57 17.30
N ALA A 167 -9.36 1.18 18.38
CA ALA A 167 -9.47 2.61 18.65
C ALA A 167 -8.43 3.46 17.90
N LEU A 168 -7.48 2.83 17.19
CA LEU A 168 -6.44 3.52 16.41
C LEU A 168 -6.99 4.04 15.08
N ASP A 169 -7.64 5.20 15.13
CA ASP A 169 -8.20 5.87 13.96
C ASP A 169 -7.21 6.88 13.34
N LEU A 170 -6.24 6.36 12.57
CA LEU A 170 -5.34 7.18 11.76
C LEU A 170 -6.06 7.65 10.49
N THR A 171 -6.41 8.94 10.44
CA THR A 171 -7.06 9.61 9.29
C THR A 171 -6.29 10.84 8.84
#